data_AF-A0A3D6BQY8-F1
#
_entry.id   AF-A0A3D6BQY8-F1
#
_cell.length_a   1.000
_cell.length_b   1.000
_cell.length_c   1.000
_cell.angle_alpha   90.00
_cell.angle_beta   90.00
_cell.angle_gamma   90.00
#
_symmetry.space_group_name_H-M   'P 1'
#
loop_
_entity.id
_entity.type
_entity.pdbx_description
1 polymer ?
#
loop_
_entity_poly.entity_id
_entity_poly.type
_entity_poly.pdbx_seq_one_letter_code
_entity_poly.pdbx_strand_id
1 'polypeptide(L)'
;KKTEGKEMVSTTADFADPIKNQLAKIPVEEQEALFNSISNLIYKLNRTGILTVQRMCYGCKFYEPKETTDYCNLLEKDLHTADIRLDCPEFEEKAG
;
A
#
# COMPACT_ATOMS: atom_id res chain seq x y z
N LYS A 1 28.24 15.68 10.70
CA LYS A 1 27.20 15.70 9.65
C LYS A 1 26.85 14.35 9.02
N LYS A 2 27.77 13.52 8.45
CA LYS A 2 27.40 12.18 7.92
C LYS A 2 27.15 11.11 8.99
N THR A 3 27.77 11.24 10.16
CA THR A 3 27.69 10.28 11.28
C THR A 3 26.39 10.41 12.08
N GLU A 4 25.98 11.64 12.42
CA GLU A 4 24.71 11.90 13.12
C GLU A 4 23.48 11.42 12.32
N GLY A 5 23.50 11.57 11.00
CA GLY A 5 22.43 11.06 10.13
C GLY A 5 22.35 9.52 10.10
N LYS A 6 23.49 8.82 10.20
CA LYS A 6 23.50 7.35 10.28
C LYS A 6 23.00 6.85 11.63
N GLU A 7 23.36 7.55 12.70
CA GLU A 7 22.96 7.22 14.07
C GLU A 7 21.46 7.43 14.29
N MET A 8 20.89 8.48 13.70
CA MET A 8 19.45 8.77 13.73
C MET A 8 18.65 7.72 12.94
N VAL A 9 19.12 7.30 11.77
CA VAL A 9 18.49 6.21 11.00
C VAL A 9 18.55 4.89 11.78
N SER A 10 19.68 4.59 12.42
CA SER A 10 19.86 3.38 13.23
C SER A 10 18.91 3.32 14.43
N THR A 11 18.53 4.45 15.02
CA THR A 11 17.61 4.49 16.19
C THR A 11 16.14 4.38 15.79
N THR A 12 15.79 4.70 14.54
CA THR A 12 14.42 4.59 14.02
C THR A 12 14.18 3.37 13.14
N ALA A 13 15.24 2.65 12.76
CA ALA A 13 15.16 1.48 11.87
C ALA A 13 14.17 0.43 12.38
N ASP A 14 14.18 0.20 13.69
CA ASP A 14 13.38 -0.84 14.34
C ASP A 14 12.06 -0.28 14.91
N PHE A 15 11.71 0.98 14.62
CA PHE A 15 10.49 1.61 15.14
C PHE A 15 9.22 0.83 14.79
N ALA A 16 9.18 0.24 13.60
CA ALA A 16 8.05 -0.54 13.12
C ALA A 16 8.03 -1.99 13.66
N ASP A 17 9.14 -2.48 14.23
CA ASP A 17 9.29 -3.88 14.63
C ASP A 17 8.27 -4.34 15.67
N PRO A 18 7.92 -3.56 16.72
CA PRO A 18 6.89 -3.97 17.67
C PRO A 18 5.55 -4.24 16.98
N ILE A 19 5.17 -3.39 16.02
CA ILE A 19 3.91 -3.55 15.28
C ILE A 19 4.00 -4.76 14.35
N LYS A 20 5.08 -4.87 13.58
CA LYS A 20 5.35 -6.01 12.68
C LYS A 20 5.30 -7.34 13.42
N ASN A 21 5.90 -7.41 14.62
CA ASN A 21 5.95 -8.62 15.43
C ASN A 21 4.58 -9.04 15.98
N GLN A 22 3.65 -8.10 16.19
CA GLN A 22 2.28 -8.47 16.55
C GLN A 22 1.46 -8.87 15.32
N LEU A 23 1.61 -8.14 14.21
CA LEU A 23 0.95 -8.49 12.95
C LEU A 23 1.33 -9.90 12.48
N ALA A 24 2.60 -10.29 12.61
CA ALA A 24 3.09 -11.62 12.26
C ALA A 24 2.43 -12.78 13.04
N LYS A 25 1.75 -12.49 14.16
CA LYS A 25 1.02 -13.48 14.96
C LYS A 25 -0.45 -13.60 14.55
N ILE A 26 -0.95 -12.67 13.74
CA ILE A 26 -2.32 -12.68 13.22
C ILE A 26 -2.37 -13.66 12.03
N PRO A 27 -3.44 -14.45 11.87
CA PRO A 27 -3.61 -15.31 10.69
C PRO A 27 -3.51 -14.53 9.38
N VAL A 28 -2.94 -15.14 8.32
CA VAL A 28 -2.71 -14.45 7.04
C VAL A 28 -4.00 -13.88 6.45
N GLU A 29 -5.10 -14.63 6.51
CA GLU A 29 -6.42 -14.17 6.03
C GLU A 29 -6.90 -12.89 6.76
N GLU A 30 -6.66 -12.80 8.07
CA GLU A 30 -6.99 -11.61 8.86
C GLU A 30 -6.03 -10.44 8.54
N GLN A 31 -4.75 -10.72 8.27
CA GLN A 31 -3.80 -9.70 7.81
C GLN A 31 -4.22 -9.13 6.46
N GLU A 32 -4.66 -9.97 5.52
CA GLU A 32 -5.17 -9.54 4.21
C GLU A 32 -6.44 -8.69 4.36
N ALA A 33 -7.39 -9.12 5.20
CA ALA A 33 -8.60 -8.34 5.47
C ALA A 33 -8.31 -6.97 6.10
N LEU A 34 -7.35 -6.92 7.04
CA LEU A 34 -6.88 -5.69 7.65
C LEU A 34 -6.22 -4.77 6.62
N PHE A 35 -5.31 -5.32 5.81
CA PHE A 35 -4.62 -4.59 4.76
C PHE A 35 -5.62 -4.00 3.76
N ASN A 36 -6.59 -4.79 3.29
CA ASN A 36 -7.64 -4.32 2.39
C ASN A 36 -8.45 -3.17 2.99
N SER A 37 -8.82 -3.29 4.28
CA SER A 37 -9.58 -2.26 4.98
C SER A 37 -8.81 -0.94 5.10
N ILE A 38 -7.54 -1.00 5.50
CA ILE A 38 -6.67 0.18 5.63
C ILE A 38 -6.42 0.80 4.25
N SER A 39 -6.11 0.00 3.24
CA SER A 39 -5.86 0.47 1.87
C SER A 39 -7.07 1.20 1.29
N ASN A 40 -8.27 0.66 1.49
CA ASN A 40 -9.52 1.31 1.09
C ASN A 40 -9.75 2.63 1.84
N LEU A 41 -9.46 2.68 3.14
CA LEU A 41 -9.57 3.91 3.91
C LEU A 41 -8.61 4.98 3.39
N ILE A 42 -7.34 4.63 3.17
CA ILE A 42 -6.32 5.55 2.61
C ILE A 42 -6.77 6.08 1.25
N TYR A 43 -7.25 5.20 0.36
CA TYR A 43 -7.75 5.61 -0.95
C TYR A 43 -8.93 6.60 -0.84
N LYS A 44 -9.90 6.33 0.04
CA LYS A 44 -11.04 7.24 0.29
C LYS A 44 -10.56 8.59 0.82
N LEU A 45 -9.65 8.60 1.79
CA LEU A 45 -9.09 9.84 2.36
C LEU A 45 -8.27 10.64 1.33
N ASN A 46 -7.59 9.96 0.41
CA ASN A 46 -6.91 10.59 -0.71
C ASN A 46 -7.92 11.24 -1.68
N ARG A 47 -8.99 10.53 -2.05
CA ARG A 47 -10.05 11.04 -2.94
C ARG A 47 -10.83 12.22 -2.35
N THR A 48 -10.90 12.33 -1.02
CA THR A 48 -11.50 13.49 -0.34
C THR A 48 -10.53 14.65 -0.10
N GLY A 49 -9.27 14.52 -0.55
CA GLY A 49 -8.25 15.57 -0.41
C GLY A 49 -7.67 15.72 1.00
N ILE A 50 -8.02 14.82 1.93
CA ILE A 50 -7.47 14.81 3.30
C ILE A 50 -6.01 14.32 3.29
N LEU A 51 -5.72 13.30 2.47
CA LEU A 51 -4.36 12.82 2.22
C LEU A 51 -3.85 13.32 0.87
N THR A 52 -2.58 13.72 0.81
CA THR A 52 -1.89 14.07 -0.45
C THR A 52 -1.90 12.92 -1.45
N VAL A 53 -1.63 13.22 -2.73
CA VAL A 53 -1.64 12.25 -3.84
C VAL A 53 -0.87 10.98 -3.47
N GLN A 54 -1.56 9.85 -3.43
CA GLN A 54 -0.95 8.54 -3.30
C GLN A 54 -1.03 7.80 -4.64
N ARG A 55 0.10 7.25 -5.06
CA ARG A 55 0.26 6.49 -6.32
C ARG A 55 -0.31 5.07 -6.17
N MET A 56 -1.49 4.92 -5.57
CA MET A 56 -2.05 3.61 -5.23
C MET A 56 -2.60 2.90 -6.46
N CYS A 57 -2.52 1.57 -6.49
CA CYS A 57 -3.17 0.76 -7.54
C CYS A 57 -4.64 1.16 -7.76
N TYR A 58 -5.42 1.38 -6.70
CA TYR A 58 -6.84 1.74 -6.81
C TYR A 58 -7.13 3.04 -7.60
N GLY A 59 -6.19 3.99 -7.62
CA GLY A 59 -6.30 5.22 -8.41
C GLY A 59 -5.68 5.13 -9.81
N CYS A 60 -5.03 4.02 -10.14
CA CYS A 60 -4.24 3.86 -11.36
C CYS A 60 -5.12 3.55 -12.58
N LYS A 61 -4.81 4.13 -13.74
CA LYS A 61 -5.51 3.86 -15.02
C LYS A 61 -5.40 2.42 -15.50
N PHE A 62 -4.33 1.73 -15.11
CA PHE A 62 -4.10 0.33 -15.46
C PHE A 62 -4.83 -0.66 -14.55
N TYR A 63 -5.32 -0.20 -13.40
CA TYR A 63 -6.01 -1.05 -12.44
C TYR A 63 -7.47 -1.27 -12.85
N GLU A 64 -7.84 -2.54 -12.90
CA GLU A 64 -9.18 -3.02 -13.21
C GLU A 64 -9.68 -3.90 -12.05
N PRO A 65 -10.71 -3.44 -11.31
CA PRO A 65 -11.32 -4.28 -10.30
C PRO A 65 -12.11 -5.42 -10.96
N LYS A 66 -12.01 -6.64 -10.44
CA LYS A 66 -12.85 -7.78 -10.88
C LYS A 66 -13.51 -8.45 -9.67
N GLU A 67 -14.50 -9.29 -9.91
CA GLU A 67 -15.27 -9.92 -8.84
C GLU A 67 -14.44 -10.84 -7.93
N THR A 68 -13.42 -11.51 -8.49
CA THR A 68 -12.59 -12.46 -7.75
C THR A 68 -11.20 -11.95 -7.47
N THR A 69 -10.53 -11.43 -8.51
CA THR A 69 -9.12 -11.02 -8.43
C THR A 69 -8.90 -9.79 -9.31
N ASP A 70 -8.42 -8.72 -8.71
CA ASP A 70 -8.12 -7.48 -9.42
C ASP A 70 -7.06 -7.73 -10.51
N TYR A 71 -6.95 -6.81 -11.47
CA TYR A 71 -6.03 -6.96 -12.59
C TYR A 71 -5.25 -5.68 -12.87
N CYS A 72 -3.98 -5.83 -13.23
CA CYS A 72 -3.16 -4.75 -13.77
C CYS A 72 -2.99 -4.95 -15.28
N ASN A 73 -3.59 -4.05 -16.07
CA ASN A 73 -3.51 -4.08 -17.53
C ASN A 73 -2.12 -3.74 -18.09
N LEU A 74 -1.26 -3.07 -17.32
CA LEU A 74 0.12 -2.77 -17.74
C LEU A 74 1.06 -3.96 -17.53
N LEU A 75 0.94 -4.62 -16.38
CA LEU A 75 1.78 -5.76 -16.01
C LEU A 75 1.20 -7.10 -16.50
N GLU A 76 0.01 -7.06 -17.10
CA GLU A 76 -0.75 -8.21 -17.56
C GLU A 76 -0.88 -9.31 -16.50
N LYS A 77 -1.17 -8.92 -15.26
CA LYS A 77 -1.23 -9.86 -14.13
C LYS A 77 -2.42 -9.64 -13.21
N ASP A 78 -2.85 -10.74 -12.63
CA ASP A 78 -3.75 -10.76 -11.49
C ASP A 78 -3.07 -10.10 -10.27
N LEU A 79 -3.86 -9.36 -9.52
CA LEU A 79 -3.50 -8.69 -8.28
C LEU A 79 -4.36 -9.28 -7.16
N HIS A 80 -3.79 -10.15 -6.34
CA HIS A 80 -4.41 -10.53 -5.08
C HIS A 80 -4.36 -9.35 -4.10
N THR A 81 -5.09 -9.45 -3.00
CA THR A 81 -5.07 -8.43 -1.94
C THR A 81 -3.64 -8.04 -1.53
N ALA A 82 -2.75 -9.02 -1.39
CA ALA A 82 -1.34 -8.78 -1.04
C ALA A 82 -0.49 -8.15 -2.16
N ASP A 83 -0.95 -8.20 -3.43
CA ASP A 83 -0.26 -7.61 -4.59
C ASP A 83 -0.57 -6.12 -4.79
N ILE A 84 -1.63 -5.61 -4.16
CA ILE A 84 -2.02 -4.20 -4.23
C ILE A 84 -0.92 -3.32 -3.65
N ARG A 85 -0.44 -2.36 -4.45
CA ARG A 85 0.59 -1.40 -4.03
C ARG A 85 -0.06 -0.12 -3.53
N LEU A 86 0.28 0.27 -2.29
CA LEU A 86 -0.03 1.60 -1.75
C LEU A 86 0.83 2.71 -2.41
N ASP A 87 2.00 2.32 -2.92
CA ASP A 87 2.86 3.18 -3.73
C ASP A 87 3.32 2.40 -4.97
N CYS A 88 2.57 2.57 -6.06
CA CYS A 88 2.81 1.92 -7.34
C CYS A 88 3.76 2.79 -8.18
N PRO A 89 4.99 2.32 -8.51
CA PRO A 89 5.90 3.10 -9.33
C PRO A 89 5.42 3.26 -10.78
N GLU A 90 4.55 2.37 -11.25
CA GLU A 90 3.90 2.42 -12.56
C GLU A 90 2.59 3.23 -12.56
N PHE A 91 2.28 3.93 -11.46
CA PHE A 91 1.04 4.68 -11.34
C PHE A 91 0.91 5.75 -12.41
N GLU A 92 -0.25 5.74 -13.06
CA GLU A 92 -0.74 6.85 -13.85
C GLU A 92 -2.19 7.10 -13.47
N GLU A 93 -2.54 8.37 -13.22
CA GLU A 93 -3.86 8.74 -12.76
C GLU A 93 -4.94 8.39 -13.79
N LYS A 94 -6.06 7.81 -13.34
CA LYS A 94 -7.26 7.69 -14.19
C LYS A 94 -7.72 9.09 -14.59
N ALA A 95 -7.85 9.34 -15.90
CA ALA A 95 -8.54 10.53 -16.38
C ALA A 95 -9.94 10.56 -15.75
N GLY A 96 -10.23 11.64 -15.03
CA GLY A 96 -11.51 11.86 -14.34
C GLY A 96 -12.65 12.23 -15.26
#